data_AF-A0A139XYY7-F1
#
_entry.id   AF-A0A139XYY7-F1
#
_cell.length_a   1.000
_cell.length_b   1.000
_cell.length_c   1.000
_cell.angle_alpha   90.00
_cell.angle_beta   90.00
_cell.angle_gamma   90.00
#
_symmetry.space_group_name_H-M   'P 1'
#
loop_
_entity.id
_entity.type
_entity.pdbx_description
1 polymer ?
#
loop_
_entity_poly.entity_id
_entity_poly.type
_entity_poly.pdbx_seq_one_letter_code
_entity_poly.pdbx_strand_id
1 'polypeptide(L)'
;MCHALLDVIRSLPKATRVYCGHEYTKSNLEFALKVEPSNKDLQEKYAWTVEQRKANKPTVPSSVEQEMRYNPFMRVEEKAVQEAMHAVGDKVETMQRLRDLKNRS
;
A
#
# COMPACT_ATOMS: atom_id res chain seq x y z
N MET A 1 -4.55 -6.49 12.71
CA MET A 1 -4.03 -5.66 11.59
C MET A 1 -5.16 -5.11 10.73
N CYS A 2 -6.11 -5.94 10.28
CA CYS A 2 -7.27 -5.46 9.49
C CYS A 2 -8.09 -4.35 10.17
N HIS A 3 -8.43 -4.51 11.45
CA HIS A 3 -9.22 -3.50 12.18
C HIS A 3 -8.57 -2.10 12.19
N ALA A 4 -7.28 -2.02 12.53
CA ALA A 4 -6.58 -0.74 12.61
C ALA A 4 -6.47 -0.02 11.25
N LEU A 5 -6.26 -0.75 10.16
CA LEU A 5 -6.12 -0.15 8.83
C LEU A 5 -7.48 0.14 8.19
N LEU A 6 -8.40 -0.80 8.23
CA LEU A 6 -9.67 -0.72 7.49
C LEU A 6 -10.78 -0.01 8.27
N ASP A 7 -10.83 -0.15 9.60
CA ASP A 7 -11.93 0.44 10.38
C ASP A 7 -11.53 1.78 11.02
N VAL A 8 -10.25 1.93 11.40
CA VAL A 8 -9.76 3.13 12.08
C VAL A 8 -9.12 4.13 11.11
N ILE A 9 -8.15 3.71 10.29
CA ILE A 9 -7.44 4.65 9.40
C ILE A 9 -8.28 5.00 8.16
N ARG A 10 -8.95 4.01 7.55
CA ARG A 10 -9.78 4.24 6.36
C ARG A 10 -11.03 5.08 6.63
N SER A 11 -11.49 5.15 7.90
CA SER A 11 -12.63 5.98 8.30
C SER A 11 -12.27 7.45 8.51
N LEU A 12 -10.97 7.79 8.54
CA LEU A 12 -10.52 9.18 8.60
C LEU A 12 -10.87 9.92 7.29
N PRO A 13 -10.97 11.27 7.33
CA PRO A 13 -11.16 12.07 6.13
C PRO A 13 -10.11 11.75 5.07
N LYS A 14 -10.53 11.63 3.81
CA LYS A 14 -9.65 11.31 2.66
C LYS A 14 -8.42 12.23 2.54
N ALA A 15 -8.58 13.50 2.91
CA ALA A 15 -7.52 14.51 2.90
C ALA A 15 -6.54 14.40 4.08
N THR A 16 -6.76 13.48 5.02
CA THR A 16 -5.88 13.29 6.18
C THR A 16 -4.48 12.94 5.72
N ARG A 17 -3.50 13.72 6.17
CA ARG A 17 -2.08 13.52 5.85
C ARG A 17 -1.50 12.41 6.72
N VAL A 18 -0.81 11.47 6.09
CA VAL A 18 -0.16 10.34 6.73
C VAL A 18 1.33 10.65 6.82
N TYR A 19 1.82 10.73 8.06
CA TYR A 19 3.24 10.92 8.38
C TYR A 19 3.76 9.61 8.98
N CYS A 20 4.40 8.78 8.15
CA CYS A 20 4.96 7.51 8.59
C CYS A 20 6.32 7.70 9.29
N GLY A 21 6.63 6.85 10.26
CA GLY A 21 7.85 6.97 11.08
C GLY A 21 9.15 6.57 10.38
N HIS A 22 9.09 5.98 9.18
CA HIS A 22 10.25 5.47 8.45
C HIS A 22 10.11 5.69 6.94
N GLU A 23 11.23 6.00 6.29
CA GLU A 23 11.33 6.22 4.84
C GLU A 23 11.44 4.88 4.08
N TYR A 24 10.39 4.07 4.18
CA TYR A 24 10.26 2.77 3.49
C TYR A 24 9.41 2.83 2.23
N THR A 25 9.09 4.03 1.74
CA THR A 25 8.17 4.22 0.62
C THR A 25 8.64 3.49 -0.63
N LYS A 26 9.93 3.54 -0.97
CA LYS A 26 10.47 2.84 -2.16
C LYS A 26 10.28 1.32 -2.06
N SER A 27 10.76 0.68 -1.00
CA SER A 27 10.65 -0.78 -0.85
C SER A 27 9.19 -1.25 -0.70
N ASN A 28 8.34 -0.45 -0.06
CA ASN A 28 6.91 -0.73 0.04
C ASN A 28 6.23 -0.70 -1.33
N LEU A 29 6.57 0.26 -2.20
CA LEU A 29 6.02 0.37 -3.54
C LEU A 29 6.57 -0.72 -4.47
N GLU A 30 7.84 -1.13 -4.32
CA GLU A 30 8.40 -2.29 -5.04
C GLU A 30 7.65 -3.58 -4.70
N PHE A 31 7.34 -3.80 -3.42
CA PHE A 31 6.50 -4.91 -3.00
C PHE A 31 5.09 -4.80 -3.58
N ALA A 32 4.47 -3.62 -3.49
CA ALA A 32 3.13 -3.40 -4.03
C ALA A 32 3.08 -3.68 -5.54
N LEU A 33 4.12 -3.33 -6.30
CA LEU A 33 4.20 -3.57 -7.75
C LEU A 33 4.27 -5.06 -8.10
N LYS A 34 4.81 -5.90 -7.21
CA LYS A 34 4.76 -7.36 -7.36
C LYS A 34 3.35 -7.90 -7.17
N VAL A 35 2.54 -7.27 -6.31
CA VAL A 35 1.17 -7.70 -5.99
C VAL A 35 0.17 -7.19 -7.02
N GLU A 36 0.24 -5.91 -7.40
CA GLU A 36 -0.66 -5.27 -8.36
C GLU A 36 0.13 -4.58 -9.49
N PRO A 37 0.80 -5.33 -10.39
CA PRO A 37 1.65 -4.74 -11.44
C PRO A 37 0.88 -3.84 -12.42
N SER A 38 -0.43 -4.05 -12.55
CA SER A 38 -1.31 -3.30 -13.46
C SER A 38 -1.88 -2.02 -12.86
N ASN A 39 -1.62 -1.73 -11.58
CA ASN A 39 -2.15 -0.55 -10.90
C ASN A 39 -1.40 0.73 -11.34
N LYS A 40 -2.09 1.61 -12.08
CA LYS A 40 -1.49 2.85 -12.62
C LYS A 40 -1.11 3.85 -11.54
N ASP A 41 -1.98 4.07 -10.54
CA ASP A 41 -1.67 4.98 -9.41
C ASP A 41 -0.39 4.55 -8.69
N LEU A 42 -0.18 3.24 -8.56
CA LEU A 42 1.02 2.66 -7.97
C LEU A 42 2.27 2.89 -8.83
N GLN A 43 2.18 2.67 -10.15
CA GLN A 43 3.28 2.92 -11.08
C GLN A 43 3.70 4.40 -11.07
N GLU A 44 2.73 5.32 -11.11
CA GLU A 44 2.97 6.76 -11.05
C GLU A 44 3.60 7.17 -9.72
N LYS A 45 3.09 6.64 -8.59
CA LYS A 45 3.65 6.92 -7.27
C LYS A 45 5.07 6.37 -7.12
N TYR A 46 5.36 5.22 -7.71
CA TYR A 46 6.72 4.65 -7.72
C TYR A 46 7.68 5.54 -8.52
N ALA A 47 7.31 5.96 -9.73
CA ALA A 47 8.12 6.87 -10.53
C ALA A 47 8.40 8.19 -9.79
N TRP A 48 7.36 8.79 -9.19
CA TRP A 48 7.53 9.99 -8.35
C TRP A 48 8.48 9.75 -7.17
N THR A 49 8.34 8.60 -6.50
CA THR A 49 9.19 8.23 -5.36
C THR A 49 10.66 8.09 -5.79
N VAL A 50 10.93 7.46 -6.92
CA VAL A 50 12.28 7.31 -7.46
C VAL A 50 12.92 8.69 -7.70
N GLU A 51 12.18 9.64 -8.28
CA GLU A 51 12.69 10.99 -8.52
C GLU A 51 12.92 11.78 -7.21
N GLN A 52 12.02 11.69 -6.22
CA GLN A 52 12.24 12.33 -4.91
C GLN A 52 13.47 11.76 -4.21
N ARG A 53 13.65 10.43 -4.25
CA ARG A 53 14.79 9.77 -3.61
C ARG A 53 16.11 10.10 -4.31
N LYS A 54 16.14 10.21 -5.64
CA LYS A 54 17.31 10.72 -6.38
C LYS A 54 17.68 12.14 -5.96
N ALA A 55 16.68 12.98 -5.66
CA ALA A 55 16.87 14.34 -5.18
C ALA A 55 17.11 14.46 -3.66
N ASN A 56 17.29 13.34 -2.93
CA ASN A 56 17.39 13.29 -1.46
C ASN A 56 16.24 13.99 -0.72
N LYS A 57 15.04 14.00 -1.31
CA LYS A 57 13.83 14.57 -0.71
C LYS A 57 13.02 13.50 0.02
N PRO A 58 12.33 13.86 1.14
CA PRO A 58 11.42 12.96 1.82
C PRO A 58 10.20 12.65 0.94
N THR A 59 9.66 11.44 1.09
CA THR A 59 8.45 11.01 0.36
C THR A 59 7.16 11.21 1.16
N VAL A 60 7.30 11.72 2.39
CA VAL A 60 6.23 12.07 3.32
C VAL A 60 5.87 13.57 3.20
N PRO A 61 4.62 13.95 3.49
CA PRO A 61 3.48 13.09 3.81
C PRO A 61 2.80 12.49 2.57
N SER A 62 2.10 11.37 2.76
CA SER A 62 1.04 10.91 1.84
C SER A 62 -0.34 11.32 2.37
N SER A 63 -1.43 10.92 1.72
CA SER A 63 -2.80 11.04 2.25
C SER A 63 -3.49 9.69 2.37
N VAL A 64 -4.51 9.60 3.22
CA VAL A 64 -5.34 8.38 3.34
C VAL A 64 -5.93 7.99 1.99
N GLU A 65 -6.40 8.96 1.20
CA GLU A 65 -6.89 8.71 -0.16
C GLU A 65 -5.81 8.06 -1.05
N GLN A 66 -4.59 8.57 -1.00
CA GLN A 66 -3.48 8.03 -1.77
C GLN A 66 -3.15 6.59 -1.35
N GLU A 67 -3.05 6.33 -0.04
CA GLU A 67 -2.77 4.98 0.48
C GLU A 67 -3.85 3.97 0.04
N MET A 68 -5.12 4.35 -0.01
CA MET A 68 -6.19 3.47 -0.50
C MET A 68 -6.05 3.09 -1.99
N ARG A 69 -5.30 3.85 -2.79
CA ARG A 69 -5.13 3.59 -4.23
C ARG A 69 -3.99 2.65 -4.54
N TYR A 70 -2.89 2.67 -3.77
CA TYR A 70 -1.69 1.88 -4.09
C TYR A 70 -1.19 0.98 -2.96
N ASN A 71 -1.68 1.12 -1.72
CA ASN A 71 -1.19 0.32 -0.60
C ASN A 71 -1.94 -1.03 -0.55
N PRO A 72 -1.26 -2.17 -0.81
CA PRO A 72 -1.93 -3.47 -0.88
C PRO A 72 -2.58 -3.86 0.46
N PHE A 73 -2.05 -3.39 1.59
CA PHE A 73 -2.64 -3.65 2.91
C PHE A 73 -3.93 -2.86 3.17
N MET A 74 -4.14 -1.72 2.50
CA MET A 74 -5.41 -0.99 2.54
C MET A 74 -6.40 -1.46 1.47
N ARG A 75 -5.95 -2.33 0.56
CA ARG A 75 -6.69 -2.83 -0.60
C ARG A 75 -7.02 -4.32 -0.50
N VAL A 76 -6.99 -4.90 0.70
CA VAL A 76 -7.28 -6.34 0.92
C VAL A 76 -8.73 -6.75 0.61
N GLU A 77 -9.62 -5.78 0.39
CA GLU A 77 -11.00 -6.00 -0.07
C GLU A 77 -11.13 -5.89 -1.60
N GLU A 78 -10.08 -5.44 -2.30
CA GLU A 78 -10.05 -5.35 -3.75
C GLU A 78 -9.83 -6.72 -4.37
N LYS A 79 -10.67 -7.07 -5.34
CA LYS A 79 -10.62 -8.39 -5.98
C LYS A 79 -9.26 -8.70 -6.58
N ALA A 80 -8.60 -7.71 -7.19
CA ALA A 80 -7.26 -7.87 -7.78
C ALA A 80 -6.21 -8.32 -6.74
N VAL A 81 -6.25 -7.75 -5.52
CA VAL A 81 -5.33 -8.11 -4.43
C VAL A 81 -5.64 -9.51 -3.90
N GLN A 82 -6.93 -9.83 -3.74
CA GLN A 82 -7.34 -11.15 -3.26
C GLN A 82 -7.01 -12.25 -4.28
N GLU A 83 -7.18 -11.98 -5.57
CA GLU A 83 -6.79 -12.88 -6.66
C GLU A 83 -5.27 -13.09 -6.68
N ALA A 84 -4.48 -12.01 -6.56
CA ALA A 84 -3.02 -12.09 -6.47
C ALA A 84 -2.54 -12.94 -5.28
N MET A 85 -3.28 -12.92 -4.16
CA MET A 85 -2.99 -13.71 -2.97
C MET A 85 -3.69 -15.07 -2.92
N HIS A 86 -4.48 -15.43 -3.94
CA HIS A 86 -5.31 -16.65 -3.96
C HIS A 86 -6.23 -16.81 -2.72
N ALA A 87 -6.80 -15.72 -2.23
CA ALA A 87 -7.64 -15.65 -1.02
C ALA A 87 -8.94 -14.85 -1.26
N VAL A 88 -9.59 -15.11 -2.41
CA VAL A 88 -10.81 -14.41 -2.85
C VAL A 88 -11.94 -14.60 -1.85
N GLY A 89 -12.54 -13.49 -1.43
CA GLY A 89 -13.63 -13.47 -0.46
C GLY A 89 -13.19 -13.42 1.01
N ASP A 90 -11.90 -13.61 1.31
CA ASP A 90 -11.36 -13.53 2.67
C ASP A 90 -10.29 -12.46 2.81
N LYS A 91 -10.69 -11.31 3.34
CA LYS A 91 -9.80 -10.17 3.60
C LYS A 91 -8.79 -10.42 4.73
N VAL A 92 -9.11 -11.29 5.69
CA VAL A 92 -8.22 -11.63 6.80
C VAL A 92 -7.10 -12.53 6.28
N GLU A 93 -7.46 -13.56 5.51
CA GLU A 93 -6.49 -14.43 4.85
C GLU A 93 -5.63 -13.65 3.84
N THR A 94 -6.24 -12.78 3.04
CA THR A 94 -5.51 -11.90 2.10
C THR A 94 -4.47 -11.04 2.82
N MET A 95 -4.84 -10.41 3.94
CA MET A 95 -3.92 -9.62 4.77
C MET A 95 -2.77 -10.47 5.31
N GLN A 96 -3.06 -11.68 5.78
CA GLN A 96 -2.06 -12.58 6.33
C GLN A 96 -1.06 -13.02 5.26
N ARG A 97 -1.54 -13.44 4.09
CA ARG A 97 -0.68 -13.85 2.96
C ARG A 97 0.19 -12.70 2.45
N LEU A 98 -0.35 -11.48 2.35
CA LEU A 98 0.43 -10.29 2.00
C LEU A 98 1.55 -10.04 3.00
N ARG A 99 1.25 -10.17 4.30
CA ARG A 99 2.24 -9.94 5.35
C ARG A 99 3.35 -10.98 5.32
N ASP A 100 3.01 -12.24 5.13
CA ASP A 100 3.97 -13.33 5.02
C ASP A 100 4.86 -13.17 3.79
N LEU A 101 4.28 -12.79 2.65
CA LEU A 101 5.04 -12.54 1.43
C LEU A 101 6.02 -11.37 1.60
N LYS A 102 5.58 -10.28 2.23
CA LYS A 102 6.44 -9.12 2.49
C LYS A 102 7.56 -9.43 3.47
N ASN A 103 7.33 -10.27 4.48
CA ASN A 103 8.36 -10.66 5.44
C ASN A 103 9.46 -11.54 4.81
N ARG A 104 9.18 -12.17 3.66
CA ARG A 104 10.13 -12.99 2.89
C ARG A 104 10.81 -12.25 1.74
N SER A 105 10.43 -10.98 1.51
CA SER A 105 10.92 -10.11 0.43
C SER A 105 12.08 -9.25 0.90
#